data_AF-A0ABD3URX9-F1
#
_entry.id   AF-A0ABD3URX9-F1
#
_cell.length_a   1.000
_cell.length_b   1.000
_cell.length_c   1.000
_cell.angle_alpha   90.00
_cell.angle_beta   90.00
_cell.angle_gamma   90.00
#
_symmetry.space_group_name_H-M   'P 1'
#
loop_
_entity.id
_entity.type
_entity.pdbx_description
1 polymer ?
#
loop_
_entity_poly.entity_id
_entity_poly.type
_entity_poly.pdbx_seq_one_letter_code
_entity_poly.pdbx_strand_id
1 'polypeptide(L)'
;MENIHRAALRQNWIYLMDNLIIQELLDRLYEKGLLTDDMKEEIQVEKTKRDMISKFLSILQRRGPYAFDYFIDALQETSQEFIAEKLKESVIKLSYQQNW
;
A
#
# COMPACT_ATOMS: atom_id res chain seq x y z
N MET A 1 9.56 -5.60 -3.50
CA MET A 1 9.25 -5.06 -2.18
C MET A 1 9.97 -5.96 -1.20
N GLU A 2 10.64 -5.39 -0.21
CA GLU A 2 11.39 -6.16 0.77
C GLU A 2 10.47 -6.85 1.79
N ASN A 3 11.00 -7.86 2.49
CA ASN A 3 10.23 -8.58 3.50
C ASN A 3 9.79 -7.69 4.65
N ILE A 4 10.59 -6.68 5.00
CA ILE A 4 10.27 -5.70 6.03
C ILE A 4 9.06 -4.84 5.63
N HIS A 5 8.99 -4.40 4.36
CA HIS A 5 7.85 -3.66 3.82
C HIS A 5 6.59 -4.51 3.85
N ARG A 6 6.67 -5.79 3.46
CA ARG A 6 5.54 -6.73 3.53
C ARG A 6 5.08 -6.95 4.96
N ALA A 7 6.01 -7.08 5.91
CA ALA A 7 5.69 -7.23 7.33
C ALA A 7 5.01 -5.99 7.88
N ALA A 8 5.48 -4.79 7.53
CA ALA A 8 4.83 -3.53 7.90
C ALA A 8 3.39 -3.43 7.37
N LEU A 9 3.15 -3.80 6.10
CA LEU A 9 1.80 -3.84 5.54
C LEU A 9 0.89 -4.83 6.28
N ARG A 10 1.41 -6.02 6.62
CA ARG A 10 0.64 -7.05 7.35
C ARG A 10 0.29 -6.63 8.77
N GLN A 11 1.23 -6.03 9.50
CA GLN A 11 0.98 -5.54 10.87
C GLN A 11 -0.07 -4.43 10.89
N ASN A 12 -0.15 -3.64 9.82
CA ASN A 12 -1.09 -2.53 9.70
C ASN A 12 -2.31 -2.86 8.85
N TRP A 13 -2.57 -4.14 8.53
CA TRP A 13 -3.60 -4.53 7.57
C TRP A 13 -4.98 -3.97 7.93
N ILE A 14 -5.44 -4.19 9.16
CA ILE A 14 -6.74 -3.69 9.64
C ILE A 14 -6.78 -2.16 9.59
N TYR A 15 -5.71 -1.51 10.03
CA TYR A 15 -5.60 -0.05 9.99
C TYR A 15 -5.72 0.49 8.56
N LEU A 16 -5.04 -0.12 7.59
CA LEU A 16 -5.14 0.26 6.18
C LEU A 16 -6.56 0.08 5.66
N MET A 17 -7.21 -1.03 6.00
CA MET A 17 -8.57 -1.33 5.57
C MET A 17 -9.60 -0.29 6.05
N ASP A 18 -9.40 0.26 7.24
CA ASP A 18 -10.33 1.23 7.83
C ASP A 18 -10.02 2.69 7.43
N ASN A 19 -8.75 3.02 7.13
CA ASN A 19 -8.32 4.41 6.91
C ASN A 19 -8.00 4.76 5.44
N LEU A 20 -7.68 3.78 4.59
CA LEU A 20 -7.23 4.07 3.23
C LEU A 20 -8.38 4.61 2.36
N ILE A 21 -8.11 5.69 1.64
CA ILE A 21 -8.95 6.22 0.57
C ILE A 21 -8.39 5.69 -0.75
N ILE A 22 -9.02 4.62 -1.25
CA ILE A 22 -8.48 3.81 -2.34
C ILE A 22 -8.63 4.47 -3.72
N GLN A 23 -9.69 5.24 -3.97
CA GLN A 23 -10.04 5.71 -5.32
C GLN A 23 -8.95 6.61 -5.92
N GLU A 24 -8.63 7.71 -5.25
CA GLU A 24 -7.59 8.66 -5.69
C GLU A 24 -6.19 8.04 -5.70
N LEU A 25 -5.94 7.11 -4.78
CA LEU A 25 -4.68 6.38 -4.69
C LEU A 25 -4.45 5.48 -5.92
N LEU A 26 -5.48 4.78 -6.41
CA LEU A 26 -5.35 3.92 -7.59
C LEU A 26 -5.06 4.74 -8.85
N ASP A 27 -5.71 5.89 -8.99
CA ASP A 27 -5.45 6.81 -10.11
C ASP A 27 -4.00 7.29 -10.08
N ARG A 28 -3.52 7.68 -8.90
CA ARG A 28 -2.15 8.17 -8.76
C ARG A 28 -1.08 7.09 -9.01
N LEU A 29 -1.33 5.87 -8.53
CA LEU A 29 -0.43 4.74 -8.76
C LEU A 29 -0.44 4.25 -10.21
N TYR A 30 -1.55 4.42 -10.92
CA TYR A 30 -1.63 4.18 -12.35
C TYR A 30 -0.83 5.20 -13.15
N GLU A 31 -0.95 6.50 -12.85
CA GLU A 31 -0.17 7.55 -13.50
C GLU A 31 1.35 7.34 -13.34
N LYS A 32 1.78 6.78 -12.21
CA LYS A 32 3.19 6.41 -11.96
C LYS A 32 3.62 5.10 -12.65
N GLY A 33 2.74 4.44 -13.39
CA GLY A 33 2.99 3.14 -14.03
C GLY A 33 3.10 1.96 -13.04
N LEU A 34 2.77 2.17 -11.77
CA LEU A 34 2.78 1.10 -10.77
C LEU A 34 1.59 0.18 -10.93
N LEU A 35 0.45 0.64 -11.45
CA LEU A 35 -0.70 -0.17 -11.81
C LEU A 35 -0.92 -0.13 -13.32
N THR A 36 -1.44 -1.22 -13.88
CA THR A 36 -1.98 -1.26 -15.26
C THR A 36 -3.49 -1.13 -15.22
N ASP A 37 -4.11 -0.90 -16.38
CA ASP A 37 -5.58 -0.84 -16.50
C ASP A 37 -6.24 -2.12 -15.98
N ASP A 38 -5.77 -3.29 -16.42
CA ASP A 38 -6.26 -4.59 -15.93
C ASP A 38 -6.23 -4.70 -14.40
N MET A 39 -5.17 -4.17 -13.77
CA MET A 39 -5.05 -4.21 -12.31
C MET A 39 -6.03 -3.26 -11.63
N LYS A 40 -6.30 -2.08 -12.21
CA LYS A 40 -7.33 -1.18 -11.68
C LYS A 40 -8.70 -1.82 -11.81
N GLU A 41 -9.02 -2.41 -12.95
CA GLU A 41 -10.30 -3.10 -13.15
C GLU A 41 -10.46 -4.27 -12.17
N GLU A 42 -9.42 -5.10 -12.00
CA GLU A 42 -9.39 -6.18 -11.03
C GLU A 42 -9.64 -5.71 -9.58
N ILE A 43 -9.23 -4.48 -9.24
CA ILE A 43 -9.48 -3.91 -7.92
C ILE A 43 -10.89 -3.32 -7.85
N GLN A 44 -11.30 -2.55 -8.86
CA GLN A 44 -12.57 -1.81 -8.87
C GLN A 44 -13.81 -2.70 -9.02
N VAL A 45 -13.65 -3.93 -9.55
CA VAL A 45 -14.74 -4.91 -9.64
C VAL A 45 -15.14 -5.52 -8.29
N GLU A 46 -14.31 -5.35 -7.26
CA GLU A 46 -14.61 -5.86 -5.92
C GLU A 46 -15.82 -5.17 -5.29
N LYS A 47 -16.65 -5.96 -4.60
CA LYS A 47 -17.98 -5.50 -4.14
C LYS A 47 -17.93 -4.48 -3.02
N THR A 48 -16.90 -4.54 -2.17
CA THR A 48 -16.80 -3.70 -0.98
C THR A 48 -15.49 -2.94 -0.98
N LYS A 49 -15.47 -1.75 -0.34
CA LYS A 49 -14.24 -0.98 -0.13
C LYS A 49 -13.15 -1.81 0.54
N ARG A 50 -13.53 -2.69 1.45
CA ARG A 50 -12.61 -3.60 2.14
C ARG A 50 -12.00 -4.59 1.15
N ASP A 51 -12.81 -5.24 0.32
CA ASP A 51 -12.31 -6.19 -0.68
C ASP A 51 -11.39 -5.49 -1.70
N MET A 52 -11.75 -4.27 -2.14
CA MET A 52 -10.89 -3.43 -2.99
C MET A 52 -9.51 -3.20 -2.37
N ILE A 53 -9.46 -2.75 -1.10
CA ILE A 53 -8.19 -2.49 -0.41
C ILE A 53 -7.40 -3.78 -0.24
N SER A 54 -8.04 -4.88 0.12
CA SER A 54 -7.40 -6.19 0.28
C SER A 54 -6.76 -6.67 -1.04
N LYS A 55 -7.51 -6.58 -2.14
CA LYS A 55 -7.05 -6.91 -3.49
C LYS A 55 -5.89 -6.02 -3.92
N PHE A 56 -6.01 -4.71 -3.71
CA PHE A 56 -4.95 -3.74 -3.96
C PHE A 56 -3.65 -4.08 -3.21
N LEU A 57 -3.73 -4.30 -1.90
CA LEU A 57 -2.56 -4.62 -1.08
C LEU A 57 -1.91 -5.96 -1.48
N SER A 58 -2.69 -6.92 -1.97
CA SER A 58 -2.18 -8.18 -2.53
C SER A 58 -1.39 -7.95 -3.83
N ILE A 59 -1.92 -7.12 -4.74
CA ILE A 59 -1.25 -6.74 -5.99
C ILE A 59 0.05 -5.97 -5.67
N LEU A 60 -0.02 -4.97 -4.79
CA LEU A 60 1.09 -4.10 -4.43
C LEU A 60 2.33 -4.90 -3.96
N GLN A 61 2.13 -5.94 -3.14
CA GLN A 61 3.21 -6.78 -2.62
C GLN A 61 3.99 -7.57 -3.71
N ARG A 62 3.46 -7.62 -4.94
CA ARG A 62 4.00 -8.34 -6.11
C ARG A 62 4.70 -7.42 -7.12
N ARG A 63 4.55 -6.10 -7.06
CA ARG A 63 4.98 -5.12 -8.10
C ARG A 63 6.48 -4.75 -8.12
N GLY A 64 7.35 -5.53 -7.47
CA GLY A 64 8.80 -5.32 -7.50
C GLY A 64 9.35 -4.43 -6.37
N PRO A 65 10.69 -4.25 -6.28
CA PRO A 65 11.42 -3.63 -5.16
C PRO A 65 10.84 -2.28 -4.71
N TYR A 66 10.64 -1.36 -5.67
CA TYR A 66 10.23 0.03 -5.45
C TYR A 66 8.73 0.24 -5.18
N ALA A 67 7.93 -0.84 -5.18
CA ALA A 67 6.47 -0.72 -5.04
C ALA A 67 6.06 -0.09 -3.70
N PHE A 68 6.85 -0.29 -2.65
CA PHE A 68 6.59 0.32 -1.35
C PHE A 68 6.82 1.83 -1.39
N ASP A 69 7.93 2.29 -1.97
CA ASP A 69 8.29 3.70 -2.03
C ASP A 69 7.27 4.49 -2.85
N TYR A 70 6.89 3.97 -4.02
CA TYR A 70 5.83 4.58 -4.83
C TYR A 70 4.47 4.61 -4.13
N PHE A 71 4.16 3.61 -3.30
CA PHE A 71 2.94 3.62 -2.49
C PHE A 71 2.99 4.71 -1.41
N ILE A 72 4.14 4.85 -0.74
CA ILE A 72 4.38 5.93 0.22
C ILE A 72 4.23 7.31 -0.43
N ASP A 73 4.83 7.51 -1.60
CA ASP A 73 4.73 8.77 -2.34
C ASP A 73 3.29 9.07 -2.74
N ALA A 74 2.56 8.07 -3.25
CA ALA A 74 1.16 8.24 -3.64
C ALA A 74 0.25 8.54 -2.43
N LEU A 75 0.55 7.98 -1.25
CA LEU A 75 -0.15 8.34 -0.02
C LEU A 75 0.08 9.82 0.34
N GLN A 76 1.29 10.34 0.16
CA GLN A 76 1.57 11.76 0.41
C GLN A 76 0.88 12.68 -0.60
N GLU A 77 0.91 12.32 -1.88
CA GLU A 77 0.29 13.11 -2.95
C GLU A 77 -1.25 13.12 -2.87
N THR A 78 -1.86 12.15 -2.19
CA THR A 78 -3.30 12.06 -1.96
C THR A 78 -3.72 12.51 -0.55
N SER A 79 -2.87 13.26 0.14
CA SER A 79 -3.14 13.79 1.50
C SER A 79 -3.47 12.72 2.55
N GLN A 80 -2.83 11.55 2.42
CA GLN A 80 -2.91 10.41 3.34
C GLN A 80 -1.57 10.21 4.07
N GLU A 81 -0.86 11.31 4.38
CA GLU A 81 0.49 11.30 4.98
C GLU A 81 0.53 10.53 6.30
N PHE A 82 -0.54 10.61 7.09
CA PHE A 82 -0.67 9.90 8.37
C PHE A 82 -0.58 8.37 8.22
N ILE A 83 -1.04 7.83 7.08
CA ILE A 83 -0.88 6.40 6.75
C ILE A 83 0.56 6.10 6.37
N ALA A 84 1.17 6.98 5.57
CA ALA A 84 2.56 6.83 5.14
C ALA A 84 3.51 6.85 6.34
N GLU A 85 3.31 7.77 7.29
CA GLU A 85 4.07 7.88 8.53
C GLU A 85 3.97 6.60 9.37
N LYS A 86 2.74 6.09 9.59
CA LYS A 86 2.52 4.85 10.33
C LYS A 86 3.25 3.65 9.71
N LEU A 87 3.24 3.55 8.39
CA LEU A 87 3.93 2.49 7.67
C LEU A 87 5.46 2.63 7.79
N LYS A 88 6.01 3.84 7.63
CA LYS A 88 7.43 4.13 7.82
C LYS A 88 7.88 3.79 9.24
N GLU A 89 7.13 4.20 10.25
CA GLU A 89 7.41 3.84 11.66
C GLU A 89 7.45 2.33 11.86
N SER A 90 6.53 1.60 11.24
CA SER A 90 6.46 0.14 11.35
C SER A 90 7.68 -0.52 10.71
N VAL A 91 8.12 -0.03 9.55
CA VAL A 91 9.37 -0.47 8.90
C VAL A 91 10.57 -0.20 9.81
N ILE A 92 10.66 1.00 10.38
CA ILE A 92 11.73 1.37 11.31
C ILE A 92 11.73 0.43 12.52
N LYS A 93 10.59 0.23 13.19
CA LYS A 93 10.48 -0.69 14.35
C LYS A 93 10.91 -2.10 14.00
N LEU A 94 10.48 -2.62 12.85
CA LEU A 94 10.83 -3.95 12.37
C LEU A 94 12.34 -4.10 12.07
N SER A 95 13.00 -3.03 11.61
CA SER A 95 14.45 -3.06 11.34
C SER A 95 15.27 -3.20 12.63
N TYR A 96 14.80 -2.61 13.73
CA TYR A 96 15.45 -2.74 15.03
C TYR A 96 15.21 -4.10 15.70
N GLN A 97 14.11 -4.77 15.37
CA GLN A 97 13.77 -6.10 15.91
C GLN A 97 14.57 -7.26 15.28
N GLN A 98 15.23 -7.03 14.14
CA GLN A 98 16.07 -8.04 13.47
C GLN A 98 17.55 -7.98 13.89
N ASN A 99 17.92 -7.07 14.80
CA ASN A 99 19.31 -6.81 15.22
C ASN A 99 19.72 -7.47 16.56
N TRP A 100 18.94 -8.42 17.07
CA TRP A 100 19.22 -9.20 18.28
C TRP A 100 18.80 -10.66 18.08
#